data_AF-T0QMA6-F1
#
_entry.id   AF-T0QMA6-F1
#
_cell.length_a   1.000
_cell.length_b   1.000
_cell.length_c   1.000
_cell.angle_alpha   90.00
_cell.angle_beta   90.00
_cell.angle_gamma   90.00
#
_symmetry.space_group_name_H-M   'P 1'
#
loop_
_entity.id
_entity.type
_entity.pdbx_description
1 polymer ?
#
loop_
_entity_poly.entity_id
_entity_poly.type
_entity_poly.pdbx_seq_one_letter_code
_entity_poly.pdbx_strand_id
1 'polypeptide(L)'
;MDGQPSASPEATSFLTATPKELTRAYILTSNKGKFACSDDVAMLRHVLRWCPWEAAHGSVMATWERVAEDVAQSPDFKLKGKTGAALKSRFETLLVKFCANDMQRLRKLGTPAEFAEREVLLTDIRLQMQGPSEGDETRAEAEVEDENAGLIELATASGVTVRAIEVSSLNDEPPTVEKPSIADEPSVVDEAAMTSEPCSPELHSGSSPRSQTARPEKRKAAALEAEDNSLTALLARTLCENHAQDAVCAEATLALARDRLSFDRDQARLRLELDRERLAFERERLGVDRKLASVLAEQVAQNQRLLLTIVDKLSAQ
;
A
#
# COMPACT_ATOMS: atom_id res chain seq x y z
N MET A 1 71.43 -35.20 -25.19
CA MET A 1 71.57 -34.11 -24.20
C MET A 1 70.66 -33.03 -24.71
N ASP A 2 69.35 -33.28 -24.56
CA ASP A 2 68.31 -32.61 -25.31
C ASP A 2 67.61 -31.63 -24.37
N GLY A 3 67.84 -30.35 -24.66
CA GLY A 3 67.18 -29.24 -23.99
C GLY A 3 65.78 -29.06 -24.56
N GLN A 4 64.79 -29.07 -23.68
CA GLN A 4 63.40 -28.76 -24.00
C GLN A 4 62.94 -27.56 -23.17
N PRO A 5 62.56 -26.43 -23.79
CA PRO A 5 61.95 -25.32 -23.08
C PRO A 5 60.48 -25.64 -22.79
N SER A 6 60.12 -25.64 -21.50
CA SER A 6 58.73 -25.76 -21.04
C SER A 6 58.01 -24.43 -21.25
N ALA A 7 57.22 -24.34 -22.31
CA ALA A 7 56.26 -23.28 -22.54
C ALA A 7 54.93 -23.64 -21.84
N SER A 8 54.54 -22.79 -20.90
CA SER A 8 53.21 -22.74 -20.31
C SER A 8 52.19 -22.23 -21.36
N PRO A 9 50.96 -22.74 -21.35
CA PRO A 9 49.82 -21.92 -21.74
C PRO A 9 48.84 -21.81 -20.59
N GLU A 10 48.73 -20.58 -20.10
CA GLU A 10 47.54 -20.05 -19.44
C GLU A 10 46.32 -20.32 -20.33
N ALA A 11 45.39 -21.14 -19.84
CA ALA A 11 44.04 -21.23 -20.36
C ALA A 11 43.10 -20.64 -19.30
N THR A 12 42.68 -19.43 -19.61
CA THR A 12 41.57 -18.65 -19.09
C THR A 12 40.38 -19.52 -18.66
N SER A 13 40.25 -19.77 -17.35
CA SER A 13 39.01 -20.28 -16.75
C SER A 13 38.17 -19.09 -16.29
N PHE A 14 37.32 -18.62 -17.21
CA PHE A 14 36.21 -17.72 -16.89
C PHE A 14 34.96 -18.58 -16.63
N LEU A 15 34.28 -18.29 -15.53
CA LEU A 15 32.92 -18.72 -15.15
C LEU A 15 32.77 -20.13 -14.55
N THR A 16 32.90 -20.21 -13.23
CA THR A 16 31.77 -20.52 -12.32
C THR A 16 32.24 -20.25 -10.89
N ALA A 17 32.02 -19.03 -10.39
CA ALA A 17 32.16 -18.77 -8.97
C ALA A 17 31.12 -19.62 -8.23
N THR A 18 31.59 -20.53 -7.39
CA THR A 18 30.72 -21.38 -6.58
C THR A 18 29.90 -20.53 -5.60
N PRO A 19 28.72 -20.98 -5.13
CA PRO A 19 27.95 -20.24 -4.12
C PRO A 19 28.77 -19.89 -2.86
N LYS A 20 29.75 -20.74 -2.53
CA LYS A 20 30.69 -20.52 -1.43
C LYS A 20 31.70 -19.40 -1.73
N GLU A 21 32.13 -19.22 -2.97
CA GLU A 21 33.01 -18.12 -3.38
C GLU A 21 32.28 -16.78 -3.47
N LEU A 22 31.02 -16.78 -3.93
CA LEU A 22 30.17 -15.58 -3.85
C LEU A 22 29.91 -15.17 -2.40
N THR A 23 29.67 -16.14 -1.51
CA THR A 23 29.55 -15.90 -0.07
C THR A 23 30.84 -15.34 0.52
N ARG A 24 32.01 -15.86 0.09
CA ARG A 24 33.32 -15.40 0.56
C ARG A 24 33.67 -14.00 0.04
N ALA A 25 33.34 -13.67 -1.21
CA ALA A 25 33.49 -12.34 -1.78
C ALA A 25 32.57 -11.31 -1.11
N TYR A 26 31.32 -11.67 -0.82
CA TYR A 26 30.37 -10.83 -0.07
C TYR A 26 30.87 -10.55 1.36
N ILE A 27 31.40 -11.57 2.05
CA ILE A 27 31.99 -11.44 3.39
C ILE A 27 33.26 -10.56 3.38
N LEU A 28 34.06 -10.60 2.31
CA LEU A 28 35.30 -9.82 2.19
C LEU A 28 35.05 -8.35 1.78
N THR A 29 33.94 -8.03 1.11
CA THR A 29 33.52 -6.65 0.84
C THR A 29 32.82 -5.96 2.01
N SER A 30 32.48 -6.71 3.06
CA SER A 30 31.97 -6.14 4.31
C SER A 30 33.11 -5.41 5.03
N ASN A 31 33.07 -4.08 5.01
CA ASN A 31 33.93 -3.24 5.85
C ASN A 31 33.74 -3.67 7.31
N LYS A 32 34.63 -4.54 7.82
CA LYS A 32 34.62 -5.06 9.19
C LYS A 32 34.38 -3.91 10.17
N GLY A 33 33.16 -3.83 10.73
CA GLY A 33 32.78 -2.82 11.72
C GLY A 33 31.72 -1.79 11.29
N LYS A 34 31.38 -1.69 10.00
CA LYS A 34 30.27 -0.84 9.51
C LYS A 34 28.98 -1.64 9.39
N PHE A 35 27.85 -0.99 9.67
CA PHE A 35 26.51 -1.58 9.49
C PHE A 35 26.22 -1.80 8.00
N ALA A 36 25.89 -3.04 7.64
CA ALA A 36 25.25 -3.38 6.37
C ALA A 36 23.73 -3.41 6.55
N CYS A 37 22.97 -3.50 5.44
CA CYS A 37 21.51 -3.61 5.54
C CYS A 37 21.06 -4.87 6.30
N SER A 38 21.76 -6.00 6.14
CA SER A 38 21.47 -7.20 6.93
C SER A 38 21.60 -6.96 8.44
N ASP A 39 22.59 -6.16 8.85
CA ASP A 39 22.78 -5.81 10.27
C ASP A 39 21.69 -4.82 10.75
N ASP A 40 21.27 -3.89 9.90
CA ASP A 40 20.16 -2.97 10.18
C ASP A 40 18.86 -3.76 10.42
N VAL A 41 18.54 -4.70 9.53
CA VAL A 41 17.34 -5.54 9.64
C VAL A 41 17.37 -6.33 10.95
N ALA A 42 18.48 -7.02 11.24
CA ALA A 42 18.63 -7.76 12.49
C ALA A 42 18.44 -6.82 13.69
N MET A 43 19.17 -5.70 13.76
CA MET A 43 19.02 -4.71 14.83
C MET A 43 17.58 -4.23 14.99
N LEU A 44 16.88 -3.89 13.90
CA LEU A 44 15.51 -3.38 13.93
C LEU A 44 14.50 -4.39 14.47
N ARG A 45 14.63 -5.68 14.14
CA ARG A 45 13.77 -6.73 14.72
C ARG A 45 13.89 -6.79 16.24
N HIS A 46 15.10 -6.64 16.77
CA HIS A 46 15.33 -6.61 18.21
C HIS A 46 14.85 -5.30 18.85
N VAL A 47 15.03 -4.16 18.17
CA VAL A 47 14.49 -2.87 18.61
C VAL A 47 12.95 -2.92 18.71
N LEU A 48 12.27 -3.51 17.73
CA LEU A 48 10.81 -3.70 17.75
C LEU A 48 10.36 -4.64 18.89
N ARG A 49 11.18 -5.63 19.27
CA ARG A 49 10.88 -6.54 20.40
C ARG A 49 10.98 -5.85 21.75
N TRP A 50 11.99 -5.01 21.94
CA TRP A 50 12.30 -4.41 23.24
C TRP A 50 11.73 -3.01 23.44
N CYS A 51 11.16 -2.41 22.38
CA CYS A 51 10.56 -1.07 22.34
C CYS A 51 11.31 -0.04 23.22
N PRO A 52 12.57 0.32 22.91
CA PRO A 52 13.36 1.21 23.77
C PRO A 52 12.73 2.58 24.06
N TRP A 53 11.78 3.03 23.23
CA TRP A 53 11.01 4.27 23.43
C TRP A 53 9.92 4.16 24.49
N GLU A 54 9.45 2.96 24.83
CA GLU A 54 8.44 2.71 25.88
C GLU A 54 9.08 2.47 27.26
N ALA A 55 10.42 2.48 27.31
CA ALA A 55 11.14 2.30 28.56
C ALA A 55 10.79 3.41 29.56
N ALA A 56 10.64 3.02 30.83
CA ALA A 56 10.39 3.97 31.92
C ALA A 56 11.41 5.13 31.92
N HIS A 57 10.98 6.29 32.41
CA HIS A 57 11.86 7.47 32.46
C HIS A 57 13.18 7.15 33.17
N GLY A 58 14.31 7.41 32.49
CA GLY A 58 15.65 7.10 33.00
C GLY A 58 16.18 5.69 32.70
N SER A 59 15.38 4.77 32.15
CA SER A 59 15.82 3.41 31.82
C SER A 59 16.05 3.14 30.33
N VAL A 60 15.77 4.11 29.45
CA VAL A 60 15.93 4.01 27.98
C VAL A 60 17.28 3.43 27.57
N MET A 61 18.39 3.94 28.12
CA MET A 61 19.73 3.44 27.78
C MET A 61 19.99 2.01 28.29
N ALA A 62 19.41 1.63 29.43
CA ALA A 62 19.50 0.25 29.91
C ALA A 62 18.76 -0.72 28.96
N THR A 63 17.63 -0.29 28.41
CA THR A 63 16.91 -1.04 27.36
C THR A 63 17.74 -1.15 26.09
N TRP A 64 18.46 -0.09 25.69
CA TRP A 64 19.39 -0.15 24.56
C TRP A 64 20.56 -1.12 24.79
N GLU A 65 21.11 -1.19 26.00
CA GLU A 65 22.14 -2.20 26.31
C GLU A 65 21.56 -3.62 26.22
N ARG A 66 20.31 -3.81 26.66
CA ARG A 66 19.62 -5.09 26.52
C ARG A 66 19.38 -5.49 25.06
N VAL A 67 19.03 -4.54 24.21
CA VAL A 67 18.96 -4.75 22.75
C VAL A 67 20.32 -5.18 22.21
N ALA A 68 21.41 -4.56 22.69
CA ALA A 68 22.77 -4.91 22.28
C ALA A 68 23.19 -6.33 22.70
N GLU A 69 22.86 -6.74 23.91
CA GLU A 69 23.07 -8.09 24.41
C GLU A 69 22.28 -9.13 23.59
N ASP A 70 21.00 -8.86 23.31
CA ASP A 70 20.11 -9.77 22.59
C ASP A 70 20.51 -9.89 21.11
N VAL A 71 20.81 -8.77 20.44
CA VAL A 71 21.24 -8.79 19.03
C VAL A 71 22.62 -9.45 18.86
N ALA A 72 23.51 -9.35 19.84
CA ALA A 72 24.83 -9.99 19.79
C ALA A 72 24.76 -11.52 19.78
N GLN A 73 23.70 -12.08 20.37
CA GLN A 73 23.40 -13.52 20.40
C GLN A 73 22.71 -14.00 19.10
N SER A 74 22.18 -13.07 18.29
CA SER A 74 21.51 -13.40 17.04
C SER A 74 22.52 -13.87 15.97
N PRO A 75 22.24 -14.98 15.24
CA PRO A 75 23.09 -15.43 14.15
C PRO A 75 23.05 -14.47 12.94
N ASP A 76 21.99 -13.67 12.82
CA ASP A 76 21.77 -12.75 11.71
C ASP A 76 22.61 -11.46 11.84
N PHE A 77 23.13 -11.18 13.04
CA PHE A 77 23.90 -9.97 13.32
C PHE A 77 25.40 -10.24 13.29
N LYS A 78 26.07 -9.69 12.27
CA LYS A 78 27.47 -10.01 11.95
C LYS A 78 28.46 -9.15 12.73
N LEU A 79 28.00 -8.04 13.29
CA LEU A 79 28.84 -7.11 14.05
C LEU A 79 28.96 -7.57 15.51
N LYS A 80 30.19 -7.73 15.98
CA LYS A 80 30.47 -8.09 17.38
C LYS A 80 30.89 -6.86 18.19
N GLY A 81 30.55 -6.86 19.48
CA GLY A 81 30.94 -5.82 20.43
C GLY A 81 30.32 -4.44 20.18
N LYS A 82 29.11 -4.37 19.61
CA LYS A 82 28.35 -3.11 19.52
C LYS A 82 27.64 -2.85 20.85
N THR A 83 27.78 -1.64 21.37
CA THR A 83 27.14 -1.18 22.61
C THR A 83 25.72 -0.66 22.32
N GLY A 84 24.89 -0.56 23.35
CA GLY A 84 23.55 0.04 23.24
C GLY A 84 23.59 1.45 22.65
N ALA A 85 24.57 2.27 23.04
CA ALA A 85 24.77 3.60 22.46
C ALA A 85 25.05 3.59 20.95
N ALA A 86 25.84 2.62 20.45
CA ALA A 86 26.13 2.49 19.03
C ALA A 86 24.87 2.07 18.24
N LEU A 87 24.05 1.17 18.79
CA LEU A 87 22.79 0.77 18.17
C LEU A 87 21.76 1.89 18.17
N LYS A 88 21.64 2.65 19.27
CA LYS A 88 20.77 3.83 19.37
C LYS A 88 21.11 4.86 18.29
N SER A 89 22.39 5.24 18.18
CA SER A 89 22.83 6.22 17.17
C SER A 89 22.57 5.73 15.74
N ARG A 90 22.78 4.43 15.48
CA ARG A 90 22.46 3.83 14.18
C ARG A 90 20.95 3.87 13.90
N PHE A 91 20.14 3.48 14.87
CA PHE A 91 18.68 3.53 14.79
C PHE A 91 18.15 4.94 14.51
N GLU A 92 18.61 5.94 15.27
CA GLU A 92 18.23 7.34 15.05
C GLU A 92 18.59 7.82 13.64
N THR A 93 19.77 7.43 13.14
CA THR A 93 20.17 7.73 11.76
C THR A 93 19.23 7.10 10.74
N LEU A 94 18.81 5.84 10.96
CA LEU A 94 17.87 5.15 10.07
C LEU A 94 16.50 5.83 10.08
N LEU A 95 15.96 6.17 11.25
CA LEU A 95 14.68 6.87 11.37
C LEU A 95 14.71 8.25 10.68
N VAL A 96 15.74 9.06 10.91
CA VAL A 96 15.87 10.37 10.26
C VAL A 96 15.88 10.23 8.75
N LYS A 97 16.63 9.26 8.21
CA LYS A 97 16.70 9.01 6.77
C LYS A 97 15.39 8.46 6.20
N PHE A 98 14.71 7.61 6.95
CA PHE A 98 13.41 7.07 6.59
C PHE A 98 12.34 8.16 6.52
N CYS A 99 12.24 9.01 7.56
CA CYS A 99 11.30 10.13 7.58
C CYS A 99 11.59 11.16 6.48
N ALA A 100 12.84 11.34 6.08
CA ALA A 100 13.24 12.22 4.97
C ALA A 100 13.12 11.58 3.57
N ASN A 101 12.63 10.33 3.47
CA ASN A 101 12.59 9.54 2.23
C ASN A 101 13.97 9.43 1.52
N ASP A 102 15.07 9.48 2.28
CA ASP A 102 16.47 9.46 1.79
C ASP A 102 17.10 8.06 1.97
N MET A 103 16.30 7.00 1.89
CA MET A 103 16.73 5.61 2.09
C MET A 103 17.61 5.10 0.95
N GLN A 104 17.54 5.71 -0.23
CA GLN A 104 18.36 5.38 -1.40
C GLN A 104 19.87 5.44 -1.09
N ARG A 105 20.29 6.39 -0.24
CA ARG A 105 21.71 6.54 0.14
C ARG A 105 22.23 5.42 1.03
N LEU A 106 21.33 4.67 1.67
CA LEU A 106 21.62 3.52 2.53
C LEU A 106 21.50 2.18 1.78
N ARG A 107 21.21 2.19 0.47
CA ARG A 107 21.11 0.97 -0.38
C ARG A 107 22.46 0.46 -0.90
N LYS A 108 23.57 1.07 -0.48
CA LYS A 108 24.92 0.73 -0.99
C LYS A 108 25.40 -0.68 -0.61
N LEU A 109 24.81 -1.30 0.41
CA LEU A 109 25.17 -2.64 0.90
C LEU A 109 23.91 -3.38 1.36
N GLY A 110 23.37 -4.26 0.51
CA GLY A 110 22.25 -5.12 0.84
C GLY A 110 21.52 -5.66 -0.39
N THR A 111 20.64 -6.64 -0.19
CA THR A 111 19.77 -7.16 -1.24
C THR A 111 18.45 -6.38 -1.32
N PRO A 112 17.73 -6.41 -2.46
CA PRO A 112 16.40 -5.81 -2.57
C PRO A 112 15.42 -6.28 -1.49
N ALA A 113 15.49 -7.58 -1.12
CA ALA A 113 14.69 -8.15 -0.04
C ALA A 113 15.03 -7.53 1.33
N GLU A 114 16.31 -7.37 1.65
CA GLU A 114 16.75 -6.73 2.90
C GLU A 114 16.32 -5.26 2.97
N PHE A 115 16.33 -4.54 1.85
CA PHE A 115 15.85 -3.16 1.81
C PHE A 115 14.35 -3.06 2.07
N ALA A 116 13.56 -3.91 1.41
CA ALA A 116 12.12 -3.96 1.61
C ALA A 116 11.77 -4.30 3.06
N GLU A 117 12.43 -5.32 3.64
CA GLU A 117 12.21 -5.69 5.04
C GLU A 117 12.59 -4.56 6.01
N ARG A 118 13.72 -3.88 5.78
CA ARG A 118 14.11 -2.73 6.60
C ARG A 118 13.08 -1.61 6.55
N GLU A 119 12.51 -1.33 5.37
CA GLU A 119 11.48 -0.30 5.20
C GLU A 119 10.17 -0.68 5.91
N VAL A 120 9.77 -1.96 5.88
CA VAL A 120 8.63 -2.48 6.65
C VAL A 120 8.87 -2.30 8.15
N LEU A 121 10.02 -2.77 8.67
CA LEU A 121 10.33 -2.65 10.10
C LEU A 121 10.37 -1.20 10.59
N LEU A 122 10.92 -0.27 9.79
CA LEU A 122 10.93 1.15 10.14
C LEU A 122 9.52 1.77 10.11
N THR A 123 8.64 1.28 9.22
CA THR A 123 7.23 1.68 9.19
C THR A 123 6.52 1.23 10.46
N ASP A 124 6.69 -0.03 10.85
CA ASP A 124 6.06 -0.60 12.05
C ASP A 124 6.54 0.10 13.33
N ILE A 125 7.84 0.31 13.46
CA ILE A 125 8.42 1.03 14.60
C ILE A 125 7.89 2.46 14.66
N ARG A 126 7.84 3.17 13.53
CA ARG A 126 7.31 4.54 13.49
C ARG A 126 5.84 4.59 13.92
N LEU A 127 5.03 3.64 13.48
CA LEU A 127 3.62 3.55 13.87
C LEU A 127 3.47 3.34 15.38
N GLN A 128 4.28 2.45 15.97
CA GLN A 128 4.28 2.24 17.42
C GLN A 128 4.76 3.48 18.20
N MET A 129 5.80 4.16 17.71
CA MET A 129 6.34 5.36 18.36
C MET A 129 5.39 6.55 18.35
N GLN A 130 4.50 6.65 17.35
CA GLN A 130 3.52 7.74 17.26
C GLN A 130 2.33 7.55 18.21
N GLY A 131 2.15 6.34 18.76
CA GLY A 131 0.97 5.97 19.55
C GLY A 131 -0.33 6.07 18.75
N PRO A 132 -1.46 5.65 19.33
CA PRO A 132 -2.75 6.14 18.85
C PRO A 132 -2.79 7.66 19.11
N SER A 133 -2.58 8.45 18.05
CA SER A 133 -2.70 9.90 18.10
C SER A 133 -4.10 10.28 18.59
N GLU A 134 -4.23 10.79 19.81
CA GLU A 134 -5.44 11.52 20.26
C GLU A 134 -5.63 12.85 19.51
N GLY A 135 -4.83 13.14 18.47
CA GLY A 135 -4.85 14.38 17.69
C GLY A 135 -5.35 14.24 16.25
N ASP A 136 -5.69 13.05 15.77
CA ASP A 136 -6.21 12.87 14.40
C ASP A 136 -7.69 13.29 14.26
N GLU A 137 -8.39 13.50 15.39
CA GLU A 137 -9.75 14.05 15.41
C GLU A 137 -9.80 15.51 14.92
N THR A 138 -8.79 16.32 15.24
CA THR A 138 -8.83 17.76 14.92
C THR A 138 -8.32 18.13 13.52
N ARG A 139 -7.65 17.21 12.81
CA ARG A 139 -7.19 17.45 11.43
C ARG A 139 -8.17 16.93 10.38
N ALA A 140 -8.87 15.85 10.69
CA ALA A 140 -10.00 15.40 9.87
C ALA A 140 -11.15 16.43 9.85
N GLU A 141 -11.35 17.19 10.93
CA GLU A 141 -12.34 18.28 10.97
C GLU A 141 -11.98 19.47 10.06
N ALA A 142 -10.69 19.78 9.86
CA ALA A 142 -10.26 20.87 8.99
C ALA A 142 -10.29 20.51 7.48
N GLU A 143 -10.13 19.24 7.13
CA GLU A 143 -10.22 18.77 5.73
C GLU A 143 -11.69 18.52 5.31
N VAL A 144 -12.60 18.27 6.26
CA VAL A 144 -14.05 18.13 5.98
C VAL A 144 -14.75 19.47 5.74
N GLU A 145 -14.26 20.59 6.29
CA GLU A 145 -14.85 21.91 5.99
C GLU A 145 -14.58 22.38 4.55
N ASP A 146 -13.44 22.01 3.94
CA ASP A 146 -13.08 22.44 2.59
C ASP A 146 -13.87 21.66 1.50
N GLU A 147 -14.15 20.37 1.75
CA GLU A 147 -14.98 19.55 0.83
C GLU A 147 -16.48 19.89 0.92
N ASN A 148 -16.98 20.35 2.07
CA ASN A 148 -18.38 20.74 2.22
C ASN A 148 -18.68 22.13 1.63
N ALA A 149 -17.67 23.02 1.53
CA ALA A 149 -17.79 24.30 0.84
C ALA A 149 -17.93 24.12 -0.69
N GLY A 150 -17.17 23.19 -1.28
CA GLY A 150 -17.26 22.89 -2.72
C GLY A 150 -18.60 22.27 -3.15
N LEU A 151 -19.24 21.50 -2.26
CA LEU A 151 -20.54 20.86 -2.55
C LEU A 151 -21.70 21.88 -2.52
N ILE A 152 -21.60 22.94 -1.73
CA ILE A 152 -22.60 24.03 -1.65
C ILE A 152 -22.53 24.95 -2.89
N GLU A 153 -21.34 25.19 -3.44
CA GLU A 153 -21.17 25.97 -4.67
C GLU A 153 -21.73 25.22 -5.91
N LEU A 154 -21.58 23.89 -5.96
CA LEU A 154 -22.16 23.08 -7.03
C LEU A 154 -23.69 23.00 -6.94
N ALA A 155 -24.26 22.95 -5.74
CA ALA A 155 -25.71 22.93 -5.52
C ALA A 155 -26.38 24.26 -5.87
N THR A 156 -25.68 25.39 -5.64
CA THR A 156 -26.16 26.72 -6.03
C THR A 156 -26.02 26.98 -7.53
N ALA A 157 -25.00 26.44 -8.19
CA ALA A 157 -24.88 26.47 -9.66
C ALA A 157 -25.91 25.58 -10.38
N SER A 158 -26.40 24.52 -9.72
CA SER A 158 -27.39 23.58 -10.27
C SER A 158 -28.86 23.99 -10.02
N GLY A 159 -29.12 25.09 -9.30
CA GLY A 159 -30.48 25.61 -9.09
C GLY A 159 -31.38 24.72 -8.21
N VAL A 160 -30.81 23.82 -7.41
CA VAL A 160 -31.58 22.96 -6.50
C VAL A 160 -31.77 23.69 -5.17
N THR A 161 -32.91 24.38 -5.03
CA THR A 161 -33.30 24.96 -3.74
C THR A 161 -33.82 23.87 -2.81
N VAL A 162 -33.01 23.40 -1.85
CA VAL A 162 -33.51 22.64 -0.70
C VAL A 162 -34.18 23.63 0.25
N ARG A 163 -35.50 23.76 0.12
CA ARG A 163 -36.33 24.53 1.06
C ARG A 163 -36.30 23.86 2.44
N ALA A 164 -35.86 24.65 3.42
CA ALA A 164 -36.24 24.69 4.83
C ALA A 164 -36.86 23.42 5.45
N ILE A 165 -36.13 22.83 6.40
CA ILE A 165 -36.76 22.14 7.54
C ILE A 165 -36.45 23.01 8.76
N GLU A 166 -37.38 23.92 9.03
CA GLU A 166 -37.50 24.67 10.28
C GLU A 166 -38.40 23.87 11.24
N VAL A 167 -38.08 23.99 12.52
CA VAL A 167 -38.64 23.28 13.69
C VAL A 167 -40.13 23.58 13.87
N SER A 168 -40.94 22.58 14.23
CA SER A 168 -42.14 22.80 15.06
C SER A 168 -42.60 21.53 15.79
N SER A 169 -42.65 21.67 17.11
CA SER A 169 -43.32 20.84 18.10
C SER A 169 -44.79 21.28 18.20
N LEU A 170 -45.75 20.35 18.19
CA LEU A 170 -47.00 20.31 19.00
C LEU A 170 -48.03 19.31 18.41
N ASN A 171 -48.41 18.36 19.27
CA ASN A 171 -49.73 17.78 19.55
C ASN A 171 -50.89 17.66 18.51
N ASP A 172 -51.57 16.51 18.67
CA ASP A 172 -53.00 16.18 18.50
C ASP A 172 -53.54 15.53 17.21
N GLU A 173 -54.06 14.31 17.44
CA GLU A 173 -55.14 13.49 16.85
C GLU A 173 -55.42 13.35 15.33
N PRO A 174 -55.88 12.14 14.89
CA PRO A 174 -56.26 11.81 13.50
C PRO A 174 -57.77 12.14 13.24
N PRO A 175 -58.35 12.14 12.00
CA PRO A 175 -58.35 10.99 11.08
C PRO A 175 -58.57 11.22 9.56
N THR A 176 -58.52 10.10 8.82
CA THR A 176 -59.37 9.70 7.66
C THR A 176 -59.10 10.19 6.22
N VAL A 177 -58.86 9.18 5.37
CA VAL A 177 -59.26 8.91 3.96
C VAL A 177 -58.92 9.96 2.87
N GLU A 178 -58.09 9.59 1.89
CA GLU A 178 -58.50 9.25 0.49
C GLU A 178 -57.29 9.16 -0.48
N LYS A 179 -57.13 7.98 -1.08
CA LYS A 179 -56.58 7.75 -2.42
C LYS A 179 -57.68 8.19 -3.43
N PRO A 180 -57.40 8.59 -4.70
CA PRO A 180 -56.58 7.76 -5.59
C PRO A 180 -55.81 8.49 -6.73
N SER A 181 -54.94 7.71 -7.39
CA SER A 181 -54.78 7.58 -8.85
C SER A 181 -54.49 8.84 -9.68
N ILE A 182 -53.37 8.82 -10.41
CA ILE A 182 -53.35 8.82 -11.88
C ILE A 182 -51.94 8.39 -12.33
N ALA A 183 -51.93 7.42 -13.24
CA ALA A 183 -50.78 6.95 -13.99
C ALA A 183 -50.36 7.97 -15.05
N ASP A 184 -49.09 7.95 -15.47
CA ASP A 184 -48.72 8.07 -16.89
C ASP A 184 -47.24 7.68 -17.07
N GLU A 185 -47.03 6.51 -17.70
CA GLU A 185 -45.92 6.27 -18.63
C GLU A 185 -46.18 7.07 -19.92
N PRO A 186 -45.13 7.47 -20.67
CA PRO A 186 -44.69 6.70 -21.86
C PRO A 186 -43.14 6.60 -21.94
N SER A 187 -42.54 5.46 -22.31
CA SER A 187 -42.45 4.82 -23.65
C SER A 187 -41.36 5.38 -24.59
N VAL A 188 -40.31 4.55 -24.78
CA VAL A 188 -39.67 4.10 -26.05
C VAL A 188 -38.85 5.10 -26.90
N VAL A 189 -37.57 4.78 -27.15
CA VAL A 189 -36.89 4.45 -28.45
C VAL A 189 -35.37 4.24 -28.21
N ASP A 190 -34.78 3.05 -28.45
CA ASP A 190 -34.02 2.60 -29.65
C ASP A 190 -32.71 3.37 -29.92
N GLU A 191 -31.59 2.86 -30.45
CA GLU A 191 -30.99 1.55 -30.78
C GLU A 191 -29.61 1.88 -31.43
N ALA A 192 -28.80 0.87 -31.76
CA ALA A 192 -27.59 0.86 -32.61
C ALA A 192 -26.25 1.26 -31.94
N ALA A 193 -25.26 0.39 -31.72
CA ALA A 193 -24.66 -0.68 -32.53
C ALA A 193 -24.01 -0.17 -33.84
N MET A 194 -22.68 -0.04 -33.83
CA MET A 194 -21.87 0.13 -35.05
C MET A 194 -20.71 -0.86 -35.06
N THR A 195 -20.83 -1.83 -35.96
CA THR A 195 -19.81 -2.70 -36.53
C THR A 195 -19.24 -2.04 -37.79
N SER A 196 -17.94 -2.22 -38.07
CA SER A 196 -17.40 -2.04 -39.42
C SER A 196 -16.16 -2.89 -39.67
N GLU A 197 -16.26 -3.65 -40.76
CA GLU A 197 -15.36 -4.62 -41.37
C GLU A 197 -14.36 -3.96 -42.37
N PRO A 198 -13.46 -4.73 -43.04
CA PRO A 198 -12.20 -4.26 -43.61
C PRO A 198 -12.28 -3.86 -45.09
N CYS A 199 -11.23 -3.20 -45.59
CA CYS A 199 -11.11 -2.79 -47.00
C CYS A 199 -9.78 -3.29 -47.60
N SER A 200 -9.89 -4.06 -48.69
CA SER A 200 -8.84 -4.31 -49.70
C SER A 200 -9.35 -3.79 -51.04
N PRO A 201 -8.46 -3.45 -51.98
CA PRO A 201 -8.80 -3.64 -53.40
C PRO A 201 -7.68 -4.23 -54.28
N GLU A 202 -8.14 -4.64 -55.47
CA GLU A 202 -7.61 -5.56 -56.47
C GLU A 202 -6.63 -4.99 -57.54
N LEU A 203 -5.84 -5.93 -58.09
CA LEU A 203 -5.51 -6.25 -59.50
C LEU A 203 -5.32 -5.16 -60.56
N HIS A 204 -4.20 -5.26 -61.31
CA HIS A 204 -4.19 -5.07 -62.77
C HIS A 204 -3.29 -6.08 -63.50
N SER A 205 -3.84 -6.61 -64.59
CA SER A 205 -3.29 -7.60 -65.51
C SER A 205 -2.43 -6.96 -66.62
N GLY A 206 -1.46 -7.72 -67.14
CA GLY A 206 -0.77 -7.43 -68.40
C GLY A 206 0.13 -8.58 -68.83
N SER A 207 -0.31 -9.34 -69.82
CA SER A 207 0.35 -10.54 -70.37
C SER A 207 1.07 -10.27 -71.69
N SER A 208 1.86 -11.28 -72.12
CA SER A 208 2.24 -11.67 -73.51
C SER A 208 3.72 -11.54 -73.94
N PRO A 209 4.20 -12.35 -74.93
CA PRO A 209 5.22 -13.38 -74.68
C PRO A 209 6.37 -13.42 -75.72
N ARG A 210 7.51 -14.07 -75.42
CA ARG A 210 8.31 -14.77 -76.47
C ARG A 210 9.44 -15.66 -75.93
N SER A 211 9.29 -16.94 -76.23
CA SER A 211 10.27 -17.90 -76.79
C SER A 211 11.78 -17.74 -76.49
N GLN A 212 12.31 -18.84 -75.93
CA GLN A 212 13.37 -19.72 -76.47
C GLN A 212 14.62 -19.96 -75.61
N THR A 213 14.90 -21.26 -75.51
CA THR A 213 16.20 -21.94 -75.36
C THR A 213 16.89 -21.97 -73.99
N ALA A 214 16.95 -23.21 -73.47
CA ALA A 214 18.08 -23.83 -72.80
C ALA A 214 18.64 -23.20 -71.51
N ARG A 215 18.41 -23.86 -70.36
CA ARG A 215 19.45 -24.35 -69.42
C ARG A 215 18.86 -24.84 -68.08
N PRO A 216 19.52 -25.80 -67.40
CA PRO A 216 19.05 -26.36 -66.13
C PRO A 216 19.48 -25.48 -64.95
N GLU A 217 18.82 -24.34 -64.73
CA GLU A 217 19.07 -23.49 -63.53
C GLU A 217 17.79 -23.20 -62.71
N LYS A 218 16.63 -23.66 -63.17
CA LYS A 218 15.30 -23.38 -62.56
C LYS A 218 15.03 -24.06 -61.21
N ARG A 219 15.88 -24.98 -60.74
CA ARG A 219 15.72 -25.58 -59.40
C ARG A 219 16.27 -24.71 -58.27
N LYS A 220 17.11 -23.70 -58.57
CA LYS A 220 17.72 -22.84 -57.55
C LYS A 220 16.84 -21.65 -57.14
N ALA A 221 16.08 -21.05 -58.07
CA ALA A 221 15.21 -19.91 -57.77
C ALA A 221 13.97 -20.31 -56.93
N ALA A 222 13.35 -21.46 -57.22
CA ALA A 222 12.23 -21.97 -56.41
C ALA A 222 12.65 -22.46 -55.01
N ALA A 223 13.94 -22.81 -54.82
CA ALA A 223 14.48 -23.17 -53.52
C ALA A 223 14.69 -21.93 -52.63
N LEU A 224 15.14 -20.80 -53.20
CA LEU A 224 15.30 -19.54 -52.46
C LEU A 224 13.94 -18.96 -52.01
N GLU A 225 12.91 -18.99 -52.86
CA GLU A 225 11.56 -18.54 -52.48
C GLU A 225 10.91 -19.44 -51.42
N ALA A 226 11.22 -20.73 -51.40
CA ALA A 226 10.75 -21.64 -50.34
C ALA A 226 11.44 -21.36 -48.99
N GLU A 227 12.72 -20.94 -49.01
CA GLU A 227 13.45 -20.53 -47.81
C GLU A 227 12.96 -19.18 -47.26
N ASP A 228 12.65 -18.20 -48.12
CA ASP A 228 12.09 -16.90 -47.69
C ASP A 228 10.68 -17.04 -47.08
N ASN A 229 9.86 -17.94 -47.63
CA ASN A 229 8.56 -18.29 -47.05
C ASN A 229 8.69 -19.01 -45.70
N SER A 230 9.74 -19.82 -45.52
CA SER A 230 10.06 -20.51 -44.25
C SER A 230 10.49 -19.51 -43.17
N LEU A 231 11.37 -18.55 -43.51
CA LEU A 231 11.82 -17.51 -42.59
C LEU A 231 10.66 -16.60 -42.17
N THR A 232 9.80 -16.21 -43.12
CA THR A 232 8.63 -15.37 -42.84
C THR A 232 7.64 -16.08 -41.92
N ALA A 233 7.39 -17.38 -42.14
CA ALA A 233 6.55 -18.18 -41.26
C ALA A 233 7.13 -18.35 -39.84
N LEU A 234 8.46 -18.46 -39.72
CA LEU A 234 9.15 -18.50 -38.43
C LEU A 234 8.96 -17.19 -37.67
N LEU A 235 9.19 -16.04 -38.33
CA LEU A 235 9.02 -14.72 -37.73
C LEU A 235 7.58 -14.48 -37.25
N ALA A 236 6.59 -14.84 -38.08
CA ALA A 236 5.19 -14.72 -37.71
C ALA A 236 4.85 -15.56 -36.46
N ARG A 237 5.36 -16.79 -36.38
CA ARG A 237 5.19 -17.65 -35.20
C ARG A 237 5.82 -17.03 -33.96
N THR A 238 7.05 -16.53 -34.06
CA THR A 238 7.73 -15.89 -32.93
C THR A 238 7.01 -14.63 -32.45
N LEU A 239 6.48 -13.80 -33.36
CA LEU A 239 5.69 -12.63 -32.98
C LEU A 239 4.39 -13.02 -32.27
N CYS A 240 3.68 -14.04 -32.76
CA CYS A 240 2.49 -14.56 -32.10
C CYS A 240 2.80 -15.13 -30.70
N GLU A 241 3.89 -15.87 -30.56
CA GLU A 241 4.36 -16.41 -29.28
C GLU A 241 4.70 -15.29 -28.29
N ASN A 242 5.44 -14.27 -28.72
CA ASN A 242 5.75 -13.11 -27.89
C ASN A 242 4.48 -12.35 -27.48
N HIS A 243 3.55 -12.13 -28.40
CA HIS A 243 2.30 -11.45 -28.08
C HIS A 243 1.44 -12.24 -27.07
N ALA A 244 1.42 -13.57 -27.19
CA ALA A 244 0.75 -14.43 -26.21
C ALA A 244 1.44 -14.35 -24.83
N GLN A 245 2.78 -14.29 -24.79
CA GLN A 245 3.51 -14.09 -23.54
C GLN A 245 3.22 -12.72 -22.91
N ASP A 246 3.19 -11.65 -23.72
CA ASP A 246 2.86 -10.31 -23.25
C ASP A 246 1.44 -10.24 -22.67
N ALA A 247 0.48 -10.91 -23.31
CA ALA A 247 -0.90 -11.01 -22.81
C ALA A 247 -0.96 -11.72 -21.44
N VAL A 248 -0.24 -12.83 -21.27
CA VAL A 248 -0.16 -13.55 -19.99
C VAL A 248 0.51 -12.70 -18.91
N CYS A 249 1.60 -11.99 -19.24
CA CYS A 249 2.26 -11.07 -18.33
C CYS A 249 1.36 -9.89 -17.92
N ALA A 250 0.58 -9.34 -18.86
CA ALA A 250 -0.39 -8.29 -18.58
C ALA A 250 -1.52 -8.79 -17.67
N GLU A 251 -2.04 -9.99 -17.91
CA GLU A 251 -3.08 -10.60 -17.08
C GLU A 251 -2.58 -10.86 -15.65
N ALA A 252 -1.37 -11.38 -15.49
CA ALA A 252 -0.74 -11.57 -14.18
C ALA A 252 -0.58 -10.24 -13.43
N THR A 253 -0.21 -9.17 -14.14
CA THR A 253 -0.09 -7.82 -13.56
C THR A 253 -1.45 -7.29 -13.11
N LEU A 254 -2.50 -7.49 -13.90
CA LEU A 254 -3.87 -7.10 -13.54
C LEU A 254 -4.42 -7.93 -12.37
N ALA A 255 -4.08 -9.21 -12.28
CA ALA A 255 -4.46 -10.06 -11.16
C ALA A 255 -3.83 -9.54 -9.85
N LEU A 256 -2.53 -9.26 -9.84
CA LEU A 256 -1.85 -8.66 -8.68
C LEU A 256 -2.45 -7.30 -8.29
N ALA A 257 -2.83 -6.47 -9.28
CA ALA A 257 -3.49 -5.19 -9.01
C ALA A 257 -4.87 -5.37 -8.36
N ARG A 258 -5.66 -6.35 -8.81
CA ARG A 258 -6.97 -6.69 -8.19
C ARG A 258 -6.80 -7.19 -6.76
N ASP A 259 -5.83 -8.08 -6.52
CA ASP A 259 -5.53 -8.60 -5.20
C ASP A 259 -5.11 -7.48 -4.25
N ARG A 260 -4.27 -6.55 -4.73
CA ARG A 260 -3.87 -5.39 -3.95
C ARG A 260 -5.05 -4.49 -3.59
N LEU A 261 -5.91 -4.17 -4.55
CA LEU A 261 -7.11 -3.38 -4.30
C LEU A 261 -8.07 -4.08 -3.33
N SER A 262 -8.17 -5.41 -3.40
CA SER A 262 -9.01 -6.18 -2.47
C SER A 262 -8.48 -6.12 -1.05
N PHE A 263 -7.16 -6.22 -0.88
CA PHE A 263 -6.48 -6.08 0.41
C PHE A 263 -6.68 -4.68 0.99
N ASP A 264 -6.46 -3.64 0.19
CA ASP A 264 -6.62 -2.24 0.62
C ASP A 264 -8.08 -1.96 1.03
N ARG A 265 -9.06 -2.53 0.30
CA ARG A 265 -10.49 -2.44 0.65
C ARG A 265 -10.82 -3.12 1.97
N ASP A 266 -10.28 -4.31 2.22
CA ASP A 266 -10.53 -5.04 3.46
C ASP A 266 -9.83 -4.36 4.65
N GLN A 267 -8.65 -3.78 4.44
CA GLN A 267 -8.00 -2.94 5.44
C GLN A 267 -8.83 -1.69 5.78
N ALA A 268 -9.42 -1.03 4.78
CA ALA A 268 -10.32 0.11 4.99
C ALA A 268 -11.59 -0.28 5.77
N ARG A 269 -12.15 -1.46 5.49
CA ARG A 269 -13.30 -2.00 6.26
C ARG A 269 -12.96 -2.20 7.72
N LEU A 270 -11.80 -2.78 8.03
CA LEU A 270 -11.37 -3.01 9.41
C LEU A 270 -11.18 -1.70 10.18
N ARG A 271 -10.63 -0.65 9.52
CA ARG A 271 -10.53 0.69 10.13
C ARG A 271 -11.91 1.26 10.49
N LEU A 272 -12.85 1.21 9.55
CA LEU A 272 -14.22 1.69 9.78
C LEU A 272 -14.94 0.89 10.88
N GLU A 273 -14.67 -0.41 11.00
CA GLU A 273 -15.22 -1.24 12.08
C GLU A 273 -14.67 -0.83 13.44
N LEU A 274 -13.36 -0.63 13.55
CA LEU A 274 -12.72 -0.17 14.78
C LEU A 274 -13.21 1.23 15.19
N ASP A 275 -13.39 2.15 14.24
CA ASP A 275 -13.94 3.48 14.51
C ASP A 275 -15.40 3.41 14.98
N ARG A 276 -16.19 2.50 14.39
CA ARG A 276 -17.58 2.25 14.85
C ARG A 276 -17.61 1.73 16.28
N GLU A 277 -16.73 0.80 16.62
CA GLU A 277 -16.62 0.26 17.97
C GLU A 277 -16.19 1.34 18.98
N ARG A 278 -15.18 2.16 18.62
CA ARG A 278 -14.74 3.30 19.45
C ARG A 278 -15.89 4.27 19.72
N LEU A 279 -16.63 4.68 18.69
CA LEU A 279 -17.78 5.57 18.82
C LEU A 279 -18.95 4.94 19.59
N ALA A 280 -19.10 3.61 19.55
CA ALA A 280 -20.10 2.91 20.35
C ALA A 280 -19.72 2.93 21.84
N PHE A 281 -18.46 2.66 22.16
CA PHE A 281 -17.94 2.73 23.53
C PHE A 281 -18.05 4.14 24.10
N GLU A 282 -17.70 5.18 23.33
CA GLU A 282 -17.84 6.57 23.78
C GLU A 282 -19.30 6.96 24.03
N ARG A 283 -20.23 6.51 23.18
CA ARG A 283 -21.66 6.70 23.40
C ARG A 283 -22.15 6.03 24.67
N GLU A 284 -21.69 4.81 24.95
CA GLU A 284 -22.03 4.10 26.20
C GLU A 284 -21.48 4.84 27.42
N ARG A 285 -20.21 5.27 27.37
CA ARG A 285 -19.56 6.06 28.42
C ARG A 285 -20.34 7.35 28.71
N LEU A 286 -20.65 8.14 27.69
CA LEU A 286 -21.47 9.35 27.83
C LEU A 286 -22.88 9.04 28.35
N GLY A 287 -23.43 7.88 28.03
CA GLY A 287 -24.69 7.39 28.58
C GLY A 287 -24.61 7.14 30.08
N VAL A 288 -23.51 6.54 30.56
CA VAL A 288 -23.24 6.34 31.99
C VAL A 288 -23.05 7.68 32.70
N ASP A 289 -22.23 8.57 32.14
CA ASP A 289 -21.97 9.90 32.71
C ASP A 289 -23.25 10.74 32.82
N ARG A 290 -24.11 10.69 31.79
CA ARG A 290 -25.43 11.35 31.81
C ARG A 290 -26.33 10.81 32.91
N LYS A 291 -26.36 9.48 33.12
CA LYS A 291 -27.13 8.86 34.20
C LYS A 291 -26.60 9.29 35.57
N LEU A 292 -25.27 9.28 35.76
CA LEU A 292 -24.64 9.73 36.99
C LEU A 292 -24.96 11.20 37.28
N ALA A 293 -24.84 12.07 36.27
CA ALA A 293 -25.19 13.48 36.38
C ALA A 293 -26.67 13.68 36.75
N SER A 294 -27.58 12.89 36.18
CA SER A 294 -29.01 12.92 36.53
C SER A 294 -29.26 12.54 37.99
N VAL A 295 -28.60 11.49 38.49
CA VAL A 295 -28.73 11.06 39.89
C VAL A 295 -28.19 12.13 40.85
N LEU A 296 -27.03 12.72 40.53
CA LEU A 296 -26.46 13.81 41.33
C LEU A 296 -27.37 15.04 41.33
N ALA A 297 -27.93 15.43 40.18
CA ALA A 297 -28.87 16.54 40.08
C ALA A 297 -30.14 16.29 40.91
N GLU A 298 -30.67 15.06 40.88
CA GLU A 298 -31.82 14.69 41.71
C GLU A 298 -31.52 14.77 43.20
N GLN A 299 -30.36 14.26 43.64
CA GLN A 299 -29.93 14.35 45.03
C GLN A 299 -29.78 15.80 45.49
N VAL A 300 -29.20 16.67 44.64
CA VAL A 300 -29.08 18.10 44.93
C VAL A 300 -30.46 18.74 45.07
N ALA A 301 -31.40 18.42 44.18
CA ALA A 301 -32.78 18.93 44.26
C ALA A 301 -33.53 18.41 45.50
N GLN A 302 -33.30 17.17 45.93
CA GLN A 302 -33.84 16.63 47.18
C GLN A 302 -33.27 17.37 48.40
N ASN A 303 -31.96 17.62 48.43
CA ASN A 303 -31.31 18.37 49.50
C ASN A 303 -31.82 19.81 49.59
N GLN A 304 -32.00 20.49 48.45
CA GLN A 304 -32.58 21.84 48.39
C GLN A 304 -34.01 21.88 48.94
N ARG A 305 -34.86 20.90 48.58
CA ARG A 305 -36.23 20.79 49.11
C ARG A 305 -36.25 20.60 50.64
N LEU A 306 -35.35 19.76 51.16
CA LEU A 306 -35.23 19.54 52.61
C LEU A 306 -34.81 20.81 53.34
N LEU A 307 -33.81 21.52 52.83
CA LEU A 307 -33.33 22.79 53.41
C LEU A 307 -34.44 23.85 53.45
N LEU A 308 -35.17 24.04 52.35
CA LEU A 308 -36.31 24.96 52.31
C LEU A 308 -37.38 24.59 53.35
N THR A 309 -37.73 23.30 53.46
CA THR A 309 -38.68 22.82 54.45
C THR A 309 -38.24 23.11 55.90
N ILE A 310 -36.93 23.00 56.18
CA ILE A 310 -36.38 23.32 57.51
C ILE A 310 -36.48 24.83 57.78
N VAL A 311 -36.13 25.67 56.79
CA VAL A 311 -36.22 27.14 56.90
C VAL A 311 -37.67 27.58 57.15
N ASP A 312 -38.64 27.00 56.45
CA ASP A 312 -40.06 27.32 56.63
C ASP A 312 -40.55 26.95 58.04
N LYS A 313 -40.14 25.79 58.56
CA LYS A 313 -40.49 25.35 59.92
C LYS A 313 -39.87 26.24 61.00
N LEU A 314 -38.64 26.68 60.81
CA LEU A 314 -37.97 27.59 61.75
C LEU A 314 -38.58 29.00 61.72
N SER A 315 -39.08 29.45 60.56
CA SER A 315 -39.71 30.77 60.41
C SER A 315 -41.12 30.85 61.02
N ALA A 316 -41.75 29.71 61.29
CA ALA A 316 -43.08 29.61 61.88
C ALA A 316 -43.07 29.54 63.43
N GLN A 317 -41.90 29.50 64.06
CA GLN A 317 -41.71 29.52 65.52
C GLN A 317 -41.48 30.94 66.03
#